data_AF-A0A7G2IME3-F1
#
_entry.id   AF-A0A7G2IME3-F1
#
_cell.length_a   1.000
_cell.length_b   1.000
_cell.length_c   1.000
_cell.angle_alpha   90.00
_cell.angle_beta   90.00
_cell.angle_gamma   90.00
#
_symmetry.space_group_name_H-M   'P 1'
#
loop_
_entity.id
_entity.type
_entity.pdbx_description
1 polymer ?
#
loop_
_entity_poly.entity_id
_entity_poly.type
_entity_poly.pdbx_seq_one_letter_code
_entity_poly.pdbx_strand_id
1 'polypeptide(L)'
;MARKTKQQAQETRQHILDVALRMFSQQGVSSTSLAEIAKAAGVTRGAIYWHFKNKSDLFSEIWELAKPNIDELETEYQAKFPDDPLSVLREILIYVLETTVTEERRRLLMEIIFHKCEFVGEIASVQLVERSLCLENYDRIEKNVTPLYGCQHVAGKPEHTSCSGVNA
;
A
#
# COMPACT_ATOMS: atom_id res chain seq x y z
N MET A 1 3.39 12.34 -35.02
CA MET A 1 3.62 13.31 -33.91
C MET A 1 2.90 12.94 -32.61
N ALA A 2 1.73 12.26 -32.64
CA ALA A 2 0.96 11.88 -31.44
C ALA A 2 1.66 10.91 -30.44
N ARG A 3 2.56 10.03 -30.91
CA ARG A 3 3.29 9.10 -30.02
C ARG A 3 4.32 9.82 -29.14
N LYS A 4 4.96 10.87 -29.68
CA LYS A 4 6.01 11.64 -28.99
C LYS A 4 5.42 12.52 -27.88
N THR A 5 4.22 13.07 -28.09
CA THR A 5 3.51 13.87 -27.08
C THR A 5 2.95 13.03 -25.94
N LYS A 6 2.46 11.81 -26.20
CA LYS A 6 2.00 10.89 -25.14
C LYS A 6 3.16 10.45 -24.23
N GLN A 7 4.32 10.16 -24.82
CA GLN A 7 5.51 9.78 -24.05
C GLN A 7 6.01 10.94 -23.18
N GLN A 8 6.10 12.15 -23.73
CA GLN A 8 6.48 13.35 -22.97
C GLN A 8 5.51 13.64 -21.81
N ALA A 9 4.21 13.44 -22.03
CA ALA A 9 3.20 13.55 -20.98
C ALA A 9 3.43 12.52 -19.87
N GLN A 10 3.79 11.27 -20.21
CA GLN A 10 4.09 10.25 -19.22
C GLN A 10 5.37 10.56 -18.43
N GLU A 11 6.42 11.03 -19.10
CA GLU A 11 7.68 11.45 -18.45
C GLU A 11 7.42 12.63 -17.49
N THR A 12 6.61 13.60 -17.90
CA THR A 12 6.19 14.72 -17.04
C THR A 12 5.38 14.22 -15.84
N ARG A 13 4.43 13.30 -16.06
CA ARG A 13 3.64 12.69 -14.98
C ARG A 13 4.53 12.00 -13.96
N GLN A 14 5.49 11.20 -14.42
CA GLN A 14 6.43 10.49 -13.56
C GLN A 14 7.31 11.47 -12.77
N HIS A 15 7.79 12.53 -13.41
CA HIS A 15 8.58 13.55 -12.74
C HIS A 15 7.80 14.24 -11.60
N ILE A 16 6.52 14.57 -11.83
CA ILE A 16 5.65 15.16 -10.80
C ILE A 16 5.50 14.20 -9.60
N LEU A 17 5.30 12.91 -9.84
CA LEU A 17 5.18 11.90 -8.78
C LEU A 17 6.45 11.80 -7.93
N ASP A 18 7.62 11.80 -8.58
CA ASP A 18 8.91 11.69 -7.88
C ASP A 18 9.20 12.93 -7.03
N VAL A 19 8.87 14.13 -7.55
CA VAL A 19 8.98 15.38 -6.80
C VAL A 19 8.02 15.40 -5.62
N ALA A 20 6.76 15.02 -5.84
CA ALA A 20 5.75 14.99 -4.80
C ALA A 20 6.12 14.02 -3.67
N LEU A 21 6.62 12.82 -4.02
CA LEU A 21 7.07 11.83 -3.03
C LEU A 21 8.16 12.41 -2.12
N ARG A 22 9.16 13.10 -2.68
CA ARG A 22 10.23 13.74 -1.90
C ARG A 22 9.72 14.88 -1.02
N MET A 23 8.78 15.68 -1.53
CA MET A 23 8.19 16.76 -0.73
C MET A 23 7.35 16.19 0.42
N PHE A 24 6.52 15.18 0.14
CA PHE A 24 5.73 14.53 1.18
C PHE A 24 6.60 13.90 2.28
N SER A 25 7.74 13.30 1.96
CA SER A 25 8.64 12.77 2.99
C SER A 25 9.29 13.87 3.83
N GLN A 26 9.68 14.98 3.21
CA GLN A 26 10.38 16.09 3.89
C GLN A 26 9.47 16.88 4.83
N GLN A 27 8.29 17.29 4.36
CA GLN A 27 7.42 18.26 5.06
C GLN A 27 6.02 17.72 5.39
N GLY A 28 5.68 16.50 4.95
CA GLY A 28 4.39 15.86 5.19
C GLY A 28 3.32 16.15 4.15
N VAL A 29 2.33 15.26 4.08
CA VAL A 29 1.27 15.32 3.05
C VAL A 29 0.33 16.51 3.29
N SER A 30 -0.05 16.78 4.54
CA SER A 30 -0.96 17.88 4.88
C SER A 30 -0.38 19.25 4.54
N SER A 31 0.91 19.46 4.81
CA SER A 31 1.63 20.71 4.58
C SER A 31 2.11 20.93 3.14
N THR A 32 1.79 20.01 2.23
CA THR A 32 2.20 20.09 0.82
C THR A 32 0.99 20.30 -0.07
N SER A 33 1.03 21.32 -0.93
CA SER A 33 0.00 21.61 -1.93
C SER A 33 0.41 21.20 -3.34
N LEU A 34 -0.58 20.94 -4.21
CA LEU A 34 -0.32 20.70 -5.65
C LEU A 34 0.36 21.89 -6.33
N ALA A 35 0.10 23.12 -5.88
CA ALA A 35 0.74 24.31 -6.43
C ALA A 35 2.24 24.36 -6.12
N GLU A 36 2.63 23.97 -4.90
CA GLU A 36 4.05 23.87 -4.51
C GLU A 36 4.75 22.73 -5.25
N ILE A 37 4.09 21.58 -5.40
CA ILE A 37 4.60 20.45 -6.20
C ILE A 37 4.81 20.89 -7.65
N ALA A 38 3.85 21.58 -8.27
CA ALA A 38 3.99 22.07 -9.64
C ALA A 38 5.20 23.01 -9.79
N LYS A 39 5.37 23.93 -8.84
CA LYS A 39 6.51 24.84 -8.81
C LYS A 39 7.84 24.08 -8.67
N ALA A 40 7.91 23.09 -7.78
CA ALA A 40 9.10 22.27 -7.57
C ALA A 40 9.42 21.38 -8.77
N ALA A 41 8.41 20.87 -9.47
CA ALA A 41 8.55 20.06 -10.68
C ALA A 41 8.78 20.89 -11.97
N GLY A 42 8.82 22.22 -11.87
CA GLY A 42 9.03 23.11 -13.01
C GLY A 42 7.88 23.11 -14.04
N VAL A 43 6.67 22.70 -13.62
CA VAL A 43 5.48 22.66 -14.48
C VAL A 43 4.50 23.78 -14.12
N THR A 44 3.62 24.13 -15.06
CA THR A 44 2.57 25.11 -14.76
C THR A 44 1.51 24.53 -13.82
N ARG A 45 0.81 25.41 -13.10
CA ARG A 45 -0.35 25.00 -12.29
C ARG A 45 -1.40 24.28 -13.14
N GLY A 46 -1.66 24.73 -14.37
CA GLY A 46 -2.59 24.06 -15.28
C GLY A 46 -2.13 22.64 -15.66
N ALA A 47 -0.82 22.44 -15.87
CA ALA A 47 -0.27 21.13 -16.22
C ALA A 47 -0.45 20.11 -15.09
N ILE A 48 -0.21 20.47 -13.83
CA ILE A 48 -0.42 19.51 -12.73
C ILE A 48 -1.88 19.08 -12.60
N TYR A 49 -2.84 20.01 -12.74
CA TYR A 49 -4.28 19.69 -12.69
C TYR A 49 -4.77 18.91 -13.92
N TRP A 50 -4.03 18.96 -15.03
CA TRP A 50 -4.29 18.09 -16.18
C TRP A 50 -3.89 16.64 -15.89
N HIS A 51 -2.81 16.42 -15.12
CA HIS A 51 -2.36 15.08 -14.74
C HIS A 51 -3.13 14.52 -13.55
N PHE A 52 -3.38 15.32 -12.52
CA PHE A 52 -3.92 14.88 -11.24
C PHE A 52 -5.13 15.72 -10.85
N LYS A 53 -6.24 15.05 -10.54
CA LYS A 53 -7.49 15.77 -10.18
C LYS A 53 -7.32 16.55 -8.88
N ASN A 54 -6.64 15.95 -7.92
CA ASN A 54 -6.46 16.46 -6.57
C ASN A 54 -5.25 15.77 -5.90
N LYS A 55 -4.92 16.12 -4.66
CA LYS A 55 -3.75 15.59 -3.93
C LYS A 55 -3.93 14.11 -3.58
N SER A 56 -5.16 13.69 -3.29
CA SER A 56 -5.46 12.27 -3.03
C SER A 56 -5.20 11.41 -4.26
N ASP A 57 -5.61 11.84 -5.45
CA ASP A 57 -5.38 11.15 -6.73
C ASP A 57 -3.88 10.97 -7.00
N LEU A 58 -3.10 12.04 -6.79
CA LEU A 58 -1.65 12.00 -6.88
C LEU A 58 -1.04 11.02 -5.87
N PHE A 59 -1.45 11.10 -4.60
CA PHE A 59 -0.89 10.25 -3.54
C PHE A 59 -1.26 8.77 -3.73
N SER A 60 -2.49 8.47 -4.17
CA SER A 60 -2.91 7.11 -4.52
C SER A 60 -2.04 6.52 -5.64
N GLU A 61 -1.68 7.30 -6.67
CA GLU A 61 -0.80 6.79 -7.73
C GLU A 61 0.64 6.56 -7.25
N ILE A 62 1.16 7.41 -6.36
CA ILE A 62 2.46 7.15 -5.71
C ILE A 62 2.40 5.82 -4.94
N TRP A 63 1.30 5.58 -4.24
CA TRP A 63 1.08 4.35 -3.49
C TRP A 63 1.10 3.13 -4.40
N GLU A 64 0.29 3.12 -5.45
CA GLU A 64 0.18 2.00 -6.40
C GLU A 64 1.52 1.69 -7.07
N LEU A 65 2.30 2.71 -7.44
CA LEU A 65 3.61 2.53 -8.08
C LEU A 65 4.69 1.95 -7.17
N ALA A 66 4.51 2.03 -5.85
CA ALA A 66 5.43 1.49 -4.87
C ALA A 66 4.92 0.20 -4.20
N LYS A 67 3.69 -0.22 -4.52
CA LYS A 67 3.12 -1.48 -4.03
C LYS A 67 3.90 -2.64 -4.65
N PRO A 68 4.48 -3.55 -3.84
CA PRO A 68 5.09 -4.76 -4.38
C PRO A 68 4.02 -5.67 -5.02
N ASN A 69 4.37 -6.38 -6.09
CA ASN A 69 3.48 -7.37 -6.71
C ASN A 69 3.50 -8.68 -5.91
N ILE A 70 2.83 -8.67 -4.76
CA ILE A 70 2.82 -9.77 -3.78
C ILE A 70 2.18 -11.04 -4.35
N ASP A 71 1.24 -10.93 -5.29
CA ASP A 71 0.58 -12.08 -5.93
C ASP A 71 1.51 -12.83 -6.88
N GLU A 72 2.29 -12.10 -7.68
CA GLU A 72 3.29 -12.69 -8.57
C GLU A 72 4.41 -13.37 -7.75
N LEU A 73 4.89 -12.70 -6.71
CA LEU A 73 5.91 -13.26 -5.80
C LEU A 73 5.41 -14.51 -5.06
N GLU A 74 4.15 -14.52 -4.63
CA GLU A 74 3.56 -15.70 -4.01
C GLU A 74 3.51 -16.87 -4.95
N THR A 75 3.04 -16.64 -6.18
CA THR A 75 2.97 -17.68 -7.20
C THR A 75 4.35 -18.27 -7.45
N GLU A 76 5.37 -17.42 -7.53
CA GLU A 76 6.76 -17.86 -7.69
C GLU A 76 7.26 -18.69 -6.49
N TYR A 77 7.05 -18.21 -5.26
CA TYR A 77 7.52 -18.91 -4.07
C TYR A 77 6.73 -20.18 -3.77
N GLN A 78 5.42 -20.23 -4.03
CA GLN A 78 4.60 -21.44 -3.94
C GLN A 78 5.12 -22.52 -4.90
N ALA A 79 5.55 -22.15 -6.11
CA ALA A 79 6.17 -23.10 -7.03
C ALA A 79 7.52 -23.65 -6.52
N LYS A 80 8.28 -22.85 -5.74
CA LYS A 80 9.55 -23.27 -5.12
C LYS A 80 9.34 -24.09 -3.84
N PHE A 81 8.26 -23.84 -3.11
CA PHE A 81 7.94 -24.42 -1.81
C PHE A 81 6.50 -24.98 -1.77
N PRO A 82 6.15 -25.97 -2.61
CA PRO A 82 4.76 -26.40 -2.82
C PRO A 82 4.08 -26.95 -1.56
N ASP A 83 4.85 -27.55 -0.65
CA ASP A 83 4.35 -28.16 0.60
C ASP A 83 4.83 -27.41 1.85
N ASP A 84 5.39 -26.20 1.70
CA ASP A 84 5.93 -25.39 2.81
C ASP A 84 5.45 -23.92 2.73
N PRO A 85 4.18 -23.67 3.10
CA PRO A 85 3.59 -22.33 3.10
C PRO A 85 4.29 -21.36 4.08
N LEU A 86 4.96 -21.88 5.11
CA LEU A 86 5.75 -21.04 6.01
C LEU A 86 7.00 -20.49 5.33
N SER A 87 7.67 -21.29 4.50
CA SER A 87 8.76 -20.79 3.68
C SER A 87 8.30 -19.74 2.68
N VAL A 88 7.15 -19.94 2.03
CA VAL A 88 6.55 -18.93 1.15
C VAL A 88 6.34 -17.60 1.91
N LEU A 89 5.67 -17.65 3.06
CA LEU A 89 5.42 -16.46 3.88
C LEU A 89 6.72 -15.80 4.33
N ARG A 90 7.72 -16.58 4.76
CA ARG A 90 9.03 -16.06 5.18
C ARG A 90 9.73 -15.32 4.04
N GLU A 91 9.82 -15.89 2.85
CA GLU A 91 10.49 -15.25 1.72
C GLU A 91 9.77 -13.97 1.27
N ILE A 92 8.43 -13.95 1.31
CA ILE A 92 7.66 -12.73 1.04
C ILE A 92 7.96 -11.65 2.08
N LEU A 93 7.96 -12.00 3.37
CA LEU A 93 8.27 -11.04 4.44
C LEU A 93 9.69 -10.50 4.32
N ILE A 94 10.67 -11.36 4.02
CA ILE A 94 12.06 -10.94 3.77
C ILE A 94 12.10 -9.95 2.60
N TYR A 95 11.51 -10.30 1.46
CA TYR A 95 11.43 -9.40 0.30
C TYR A 95 10.79 -8.05 0.65
N VAL A 96 9.66 -8.06 1.37
CA VAL A 96 8.97 -6.84 1.80
C VAL A 96 9.84 -6.03 2.75
N LEU A 97 10.61 -6.62 3.65
CA LEU A 97 11.51 -5.86 4.52
C LEU A 97 12.72 -5.32 3.74
N GLU A 98 13.34 -6.16 2.91
CA GLU A 98 14.54 -5.80 2.14
C GLU A 98 14.28 -4.63 1.21
N THR A 99 13.25 -4.70 0.35
CA THR A 99 13.03 -3.60 -0.61
C THR A 99 12.48 -2.32 0.05
N THR A 100 12.09 -2.37 1.34
CA THR A 100 11.74 -1.16 2.14
C THR A 100 13.01 -0.37 2.40
N VAL A 101 14.14 -1.07 2.51
CA VAL A 101 15.44 -0.49 2.78
C VAL A 101 16.21 -0.24 1.49
N THR A 102 16.08 -1.07 0.46
CA THR A 102 16.89 -0.95 -0.76
C THR A 102 16.27 -0.05 -1.83
N GLU A 103 14.94 0.00 -1.96
CA GLU A 103 14.28 0.83 -2.98
C GLU A 103 13.89 2.20 -2.42
N GLU A 104 14.42 3.27 -3.01
CA GLU A 104 14.16 4.65 -2.56
C GLU A 104 12.67 4.99 -2.55
N ARG A 105 11.95 4.66 -3.63
CA ARG A 105 10.53 4.97 -3.76
C ARG A 105 9.71 4.34 -2.62
N ARG A 106 9.97 3.07 -2.34
CA ARG A 106 9.26 2.31 -1.31
C ARG A 106 9.61 2.77 0.09
N ARG A 107 10.90 3.05 0.33
CA ARG A 107 11.37 3.62 1.60
C ARG A 107 10.68 4.93 1.93
N LEU A 108 10.67 5.88 0.98
CA LEU A 108 10.04 7.18 1.14
C LEU A 108 8.54 7.05 1.35
N LEU A 109 7.87 6.17 0.59
CA LEU A 109 6.44 5.95 0.77
C LEU A 109 6.12 5.40 2.16
N MET A 110 6.85 4.38 2.63
CA MET A 110 6.64 3.81 3.97
C MET A 110 6.90 4.86 5.06
N GLU A 111 7.94 5.68 4.92
CA GLU A 111 8.17 6.82 5.81
C GLU A 111 6.95 7.75 5.86
N ILE A 112 6.39 8.08 4.69
CA ILE A 112 5.24 8.98 4.59
C ILE A 112 4.00 8.39 5.25
N ILE A 113 3.67 7.13 4.92
CA ILE A 113 2.48 6.44 5.43
C ILE A 113 2.52 6.38 6.96
N PHE A 114 3.63 5.93 7.52
CA PHE A 114 3.72 5.68 8.96
C PHE A 114 3.96 6.94 9.80
N HIS A 115 4.59 7.99 9.23
CA HIS A 115 5.09 9.10 10.05
C HIS A 115 4.70 10.50 9.55
N LYS A 116 4.17 10.64 8.32
CA LYS A 116 3.95 11.94 7.69
C LYS A 116 2.55 12.11 7.06
N CYS A 117 1.66 11.15 7.27
CA CYS A 117 0.31 11.15 6.76
C CYS A 117 -0.70 10.93 7.90
N GLU A 118 -1.61 11.89 8.09
CA GLU A 118 -2.65 11.81 9.13
C GLU A 118 -3.94 11.15 8.61
N PHE A 119 -4.02 10.82 7.31
CA PHE A 119 -5.19 10.20 6.66
C PHE A 119 -6.54 10.88 6.95
N VAL A 120 -6.53 12.22 7.07
CA VAL A 120 -7.71 13.04 7.31
C VAL A 120 -8.04 13.95 6.11
N GLY A 121 -9.24 14.54 6.12
CA GLY A 121 -9.67 15.50 5.12
C GLY A 121 -9.65 14.92 3.70
N GLU A 122 -8.95 15.59 2.78
CA GLU A 122 -8.80 15.13 1.39
C GLU A 122 -8.12 13.77 1.27
N ILE A 123 -7.23 13.39 2.18
CA ILE A 123 -6.46 12.14 2.12
C ILE A 123 -7.23 10.97 2.75
N ALA A 124 -8.35 11.21 3.43
CA ALA A 124 -9.18 10.16 4.01
C ALA A 124 -9.68 9.15 2.97
N SER A 125 -9.86 9.55 1.71
CA SER A 125 -10.19 8.62 0.62
C SER A 125 -9.09 7.59 0.35
N VAL A 126 -7.83 7.91 0.63
CA VAL A 126 -6.70 6.99 0.47
C VAL A 126 -6.64 5.98 1.63
N GLN A 127 -7.18 6.33 2.80
CA GLN A 127 -7.26 5.42 3.95
C GLN A 127 -8.06 4.14 3.64
N LEU A 128 -9.07 4.24 2.77
CA LEU A 128 -9.84 3.07 2.32
C LEU A 128 -8.98 2.12 1.48
N VAL A 129 -8.08 2.66 0.66
CA VAL A 129 -7.13 1.89 -0.16
C VAL A 129 -6.13 1.18 0.75
N GLU A 130 -5.53 1.89 1.69
CA GLU A 130 -4.64 1.32 2.71
C GLU A 130 -5.35 0.18 3.47
N ARG A 131 -6.57 0.43 3.94
CA ARG A 131 -7.35 -0.56 4.69
C ARG A 131 -7.63 -1.82 3.89
N SER A 132 -7.97 -1.70 2.60
CA SER A 132 -8.19 -2.84 1.71
C SER A 132 -6.95 -3.72 1.61
N LEU A 133 -5.77 -3.08 1.42
CA LEU A 133 -4.50 -3.78 1.34
C LEU A 133 -4.14 -4.50 2.64
N CYS A 134 -4.37 -3.87 3.80
CA CYS A 134 -4.16 -4.53 5.08
C CYS A 134 -5.06 -5.76 5.24
N LEU A 135 -6.33 -5.68 4.84
CA LEU A 135 -7.27 -6.80 4.91
C LEU A 135 -6.86 -7.96 3.98
N GLU A 136 -6.45 -7.67 2.75
CA GLU A 136 -5.92 -8.67 1.81
C GLU A 136 -4.71 -9.42 2.40
N ASN A 137 -3.82 -8.70 3.09
CA ASN A 137 -2.67 -9.30 3.76
C ASN A 137 -3.06 -10.19 4.95
N TYR A 138 -4.09 -9.83 5.72
CA TYR A 138 -4.58 -10.67 6.83
C TYR A 138 -5.12 -12.00 6.32
N ASP A 139 -5.97 -11.97 5.29
CA ASP A 139 -6.53 -13.19 4.69
C ASP A 139 -5.42 -14.13 4.20
N ARG A 140 -4.36 -13.56 3.63
CA ARG A 140 -3.20 -14.31 3.16
C ARG A 140 -2.40 -14.94 4.28
N ILE A 141 -2.15 -14.20 5.37
CA ILE A 141 -1.49 -14.76 6.56
C ILE A 141 -2.36 -15.86 7.16
N GLU A 142 -3.67 -15.64 7.30
CA GLU A 142 -4.59 -16.62 7.85
C GLU A 142 -4.60 -17.92 7.03
N LYS A 143 -4.69 -17.82 5.69
CA LYS A 143 -4.63 -19.00 4.80
C LYS A 143 -3.33 -19.80 4.96
N ASN A 144 -2.19 -19.12 5.14
CA ASN A 144 -0.89 -19.78 5.26
C ASN A 144 -0.64 -20.38 6.65
N VAL A 145 -1.17 -19.76 7.71
CA VAL A 145 -0.87 -20.14 9.10
C VAL A 145 -1.96 -21.03 9.72
N THR A 146 -3.24 -20.82 9.42
CA THR A 146 -4.37 -21.58 10.00
C THR A 146 -4.27 -23.11 9.81
N PRO A 147 -3.87 -23.64 8.64
CA PRO A 147 -3.70 -25.09 8.45
C PRO A 147 -2.71 -25.73 9.44
N LEU A 148 -1.75 -24.95 9.94
CA LEU A 148 -0.71 -25.42 10.87
C LEU A 148 -1.24 -25.59 12.30
N TYR A 149 -2.21 -24.76 12.69
CA TYR A 149 -2.88 -24.88 13.99
C TYR A 149 -3.93 -26.02 14.01
N GLY A 150 -4.41 -26.46 12.83
CA GLY A 150 -5.36 -27.56 12.67
C GLY A 150 -4.84 -28.95 13.07
N CYS A 151 -3.52 -29.12 13.20
CA CYS A 151 -2.93 -30.35 13.78
C CYS A 151 -2.79 -30.31 15.31
N GLN A 152 -3.16 -29.21 15.99
CA GLN A 152 -2.97 -29.06 17.44
C GLN A 152 -4.23 -28.76 18.27
N HIS A 153 -5.43 -28.70 17.68
CA HIS A 153 -6.67 -28.49 18.45
C HIS A 153 -7.77 -29.52 18.14
N VAL A 154 -7.55 -30.76 18.59
CA VAL A 154 -8.65 -31.61 19.03
C VAL A 154 -8.82 -31.40 20.54
N ALA A 155 -9.61 -30.41 20.93
CA ALA A 155 -10.43 -30.39 22.16
C ALA A 155 -10.92 -28.96 22.44
N GLY A 156 -12.23 -28.81 22.62
CA GLY A 156 -12.83 -27.61 23.24
C GLY A 156 -13.69 -26.77 22.30
N LYS A 157 -14.81 -27.32 21.82
CA LYS A 157 -15.94 -26.48 21.42
C LYS A 157 -16.46 -25.72 22.65
N PRO A 158 -16.81 -24.43 22.56
CA PRO A 158 -17.57 -23.78 23.61
C PRO A 158 -19.03 -24.23 23.52
N GLU A 159 -19.51 -24.94 24.53
CA GLU A 159 -20.92 -25.19 24.74
C GLU A 159 -21.60 -23.84 25.08
N HIS A 160 -22.37 -23.31 24.14
CA HIS A 160 -23.34 -22.26 24.44
C HIS A 160 -24.41 -22.84 25.35
N THR A 161 -24.21 -22.69 26.66
CA THR A 161 -25.25 -22.94 27.65
C THR A 161 -26.20 -21.75 27.62
N SER A 162 -27.34 -21.93 26.97
CA SER A 162 -28.48 -21.03 27.05
C SER A 162 -29.01 -20.99 28.49
N CYS A 163 -28.71 -19.93 29.23
CA CYS A 163 -29.37 -19.68 30.51
C CYS A 163 -30.67 -18.93 30.25
N SER A 164 -31.74 -19.71 30.15
CA SER A 164 -33.12 -19.26 30.15
C SER A 164 -33.49 -18.72 31.55
N GLY A 165 -33.93 -17.46 31.60
CA GLY A 165 -34.96 -16.94 32.52
C GLY A 165 -34.60 -16.67 33.99
N VAL A 166 -34.79 -15.42 34.44
CA VAL A 166 -35.57 -15.12 35.65
C VAL A 166 -36.36 -13.82 35.44
N ASN A 167 -37.64 -13.92 35.78
CA ASN A 167 -38.74 -12.96 35.74
C ASN A 167 -38.48 -11.59 36.41
N ALA A 168 -39.15 -10.57 35.87
CA ALA A 168 -39.87 -9.56 36.65
C ALA A 168 -41.28 -9.42 36.06
#